data_AF-A0A269PH77-F1
#
_entry.id   AF-A0A269PH77-F1
#
_cell.length_a   1.000
_cell.length_b   1.000
_cell.length_c   1.000
_cell.angle_alpha   90.00
_cell.angle_beta   90.00
_cell.angle_gamma   90.00
#
_symmetry.space_group_name_H-M   'P 1'
#
loop_
_entity.id
_entity.type
_entity.pdbx_description
1 polymer ?
#
loop_
_entity_poly.entity_id
_entity_poly.type
_entity_poly.pdbx_seq_one_letter_code
_entity_poly.pdbx_strand_id
1 'polypeptide(L)'
;MIANIISGLLALGFYIFCFGIMPYHALVVSKSKLLLYTQGLISCLWVVLIFVYLSDIPEGENGSVIVDMLFFIPFACFLSQIGLFCIHWLFAKVVNYFREPKEIGT
;
A
#
# COMPACT_ATOMS: atom_id res chain seq x y z
N MET A 1 -7.84 28.85 -11.34
CA MET A 1 -7.93 27.80 -12.38
C MET A 1 -6.65 26.96 -12.45
N ILE A 2 -5.49 27.54 -12.78
CA ILE A 2 -4.21 26.80 -12.88
C ILE A 2 -3.83 26.08 -11.57
N ALA A 3 -3.95 26.77 -10.43
CA ALA A 3 -3.66 26.18 -9.11
C ALA A 3 -4.49 24.92 -8.83
N ASN A 4 -5.78 24.93 -9.15
CA ASN A 4 -6.67 23.80 -8.93
C ASN A 4 -6.29 22.59 -9.82
N ILE A 5 -5.85 22.84 -11.04
CA ILE A 5 -5.36 21.78 -11.95
C ILE A 5 -4.10 21.14 -11.37
N ILE A 6 -3.16 21.95 -10.88
CA ILE A 6 -1.91 21.45 -10.27
C ILE A 6 -2.23 20.62 -9.02
N SER A 7 -3.10 21.10 -8.14
CA SER A 7 -3.52 20.35 -6.95
C SER A 7 -4.19 19.02 -7.30
N GLY A 8 -5.04 19.00 -8.33
CA GLY A 8 -5.67 17.77 -8.80
C GLY A 8 -4.66 16.75 -9.36
N LEU A 9 -3.67 17.20 -10.12
CA LEU A 9 -2.60 16.35 -10.64
C LEU A 9 -1.71 15.79 -9.52
N LEU A 10 -1.38 16.61 -8.51
CA LEU A 10 -0.63 16.17 -7.34
C LEU A 10 -1.40 15.12 -6.53
N ALA A 11 -2.71 15.33 -6.32
CA ALA A 11 -3.56 14.35 -5.67
C ALA A 11 -3.61 13.04 -6.46
N LEU A 12 -3.79 13.09 -7.78
CA LEU A 12 -3.77 11.89 -8.63
C LEU A 12 -2.42 11.16 -8.53
N GLY A 13 -1.31 11.88 -8.60
CA GLY A 13 0.03 11.31 -8.44
C GLY A 13 0.24 10.64 -7.08
N PHE A 14 -0.25 11.26 -6.01
CA PHE A 14 -0.22 10.71 -4.66
C PHE A 14 -0.98 9.38 -4.56
N TYR A 15 -2.19 9.30 -5.14
CA TYR A 15 -2.97 8.06 -5.17
C TYR A 15 -2.27 6.96 -5.96
N ILE A 16 -1.79 7.27 -7.17
CA ILE A 16 -1.05 6.32 -8.00
C ILE A 16 0.16 5.77 -7.23
N PHE A 17 0.89 6.64 -6.53
CA PHE A 17 2.01 6.24 -5.70
C PHE A 17 1.56 5.31 -4.56
N CYS A 18 0.64 5.76 -3.72
CA CYS A 18 0.22 5.05 -2.51
C CYS A 18 -0.40 3.67 -2.79
N PHE A 19 -1.14 3.53 -3.88
CA PHE A 19 -1.76 2.25 -4.26
C PHE A 19 -0.90 1.40 -5.19
N GLY A 20 -0.01 2.03 -5.96
CA GLY A 20 0.70 1.37 -7.06
C GLY A 20 2.14 0.99 -6.76
N ILE A 21 2.83 1.71 -5.88
CA ILE A 21 4.29 1.57 -5.76
C ILE A 21 4.73 0.22 -5.20
N MET A 22 4.00 -0.35 -4.23
CA MET A 22 4.36 -1.65 -3.63
C MET A 22 4.00 -2.85 -4.52
N PRO A 23 2.83 -2.89 -5.19
CA PRO A 23 2.59 -3.86 -6.26
C PRO A 23 3.65 -3.77 -7.36
N TYR A 24 4.01 -2.55 -7.80
CA TYR A 24 5.06 -2.34 -8.80
C TYR A 24 6.42 -2.87 -8.32
N HIS A 25 6.80 -2.57 -7.07
CA HIS A 25 8.00 -3.11 -6.45
C HIS A 25 7.98 -4.65 -6.41
N ALA A 26 6.84 -5.26 -6.06
CA ALA A 26 6.70 -6.71 -6.04
C ALA A 26 6.87 -7.34 -7.43
N LEU A 27 6.38 -6.68 -8.47
CA LEU A 27 6.51 -7.10 -9.86
C LEU A 27 7.96 -6.99 -10.36
N VAL A 28 8.59 -5.82 -10.19
CA VAL A 28 9.87 -5.50 -10.84
C VAL A 28 11.08 -5.90 -9.99
N VAL A 29 11.04 -5.60 -8.69
CA VAL A 29 12.18 -5.77 -7.78
C VAL A 29 12.14 -7.14 -7.14
N SER A 30 11.04 -7.48 -6.45
CA SER A 30 10.93 -8.77 -5.74
C SER A 30 10.63 -9.95 -6.66
N LYS A 31 10.11 -9.69 -7.87
CA LYS A 31 9.69 -10.68 -8.87
C LYS A 31 8.83 -11.81 -8.27
N SER A 32 8.04 -11.50 -7.24
CA SER A 32 7.23 -12.48 -6.50
C SER A 32 5.77 -12.31 -6.88
N LYS A 33 5.21 -13.34 -7.55
CA LYS A 33 3.78 -13.36 -7.93
C LYS A 33 2.86 -13.32 -6.70
N LEU A 34 3.21 -14.06 -5.65
CA LEU A 34 2.45 -14.07 -4.41
C LEU A 34 2.41 -12.66 -3.81
N LEU A 35 3.56 -12.03 -3.64
CA LEU A 35 3.65 -10.67 -3.10
C LEU A 35 2.91 -9.67 -3.99
N LEU A 36 3.04 -9.78 -5.32
CA LEU A 36 2.31 -8.92 -6.26
C LEU A 36 0.80 -9.01 -6.06
N TYR A 37 0.24 -10.22 -6.03
CA TYR A 37 -1.20 -10.41 -5.83
C TYR A 37 -1.66 -9.96 -4.46
N THR A 38 -0.89 -10.21 -3.39
CA THR A 38 -1.25 -9.75 -2.05
C THR A 38 -1.21 -8.23 -1.94
N GLN A 39 -0.18 -7.57 -2.48
CA GLN A 39 -0.09 -6.11 -2.50
C GLN A 39 -1.23 -5.49 -3.31
N GLY A 40 -1.54 -6.04 -4.49
CA GLY A 40 -2.65 -5.60 -5.32
C GLY A 40 -4.01 -5.77 -4.64
N LEU A 41 -4.23 -6.90 -3.96
CA LEU A 41 -5.45 -7.14 -3.18
C LEU A 41 -5.61 -6.11 -2.07
N ILE A 42 -4.53 -5.80 -1.33
CA ILE A 42 -4.54 -4.75 -0.30
C ILE A 42 -4.92 -3.40 -0.92
N SER A 43 -4.33 -3.02 -2.06
CA SER A 43 -4.72 -1.79 -2.77
C SER A 43 -6.20 -1.75 -3.07
N CYS A 44 -6.75 -2.85 -3.61
CA CYS A 44 -8.17 -2.94 -3.93
C CYS A 44 -9.06 -2.78 -2.69
N LEU A 45 -8.72 -3.42 -1.57
CA LEU A 45 -9.47 -3.32 -0.32
C LEU A 45 -9.50 -1.88 0.21
N TRP A 46 -8.36 -1.18 0.17
CA TRP A 46 -8.30 0.22 0.59
C TRP A 46 -9.04 1.16 -0.37
N VAL A 47 -9.03 0.90 -1.68
CA VAL A 47 -9.87 1.64 -2.64
C VAL A 47 -11.35 1.44 -2.33
N VAL A 48 -11.79 0.21 -2.03
CA VAL A 48 -13.17 -0.07 -1.59
C VAL A 48 -13.51 0.71 -0.33
N LEU A 49 -12.59 0.81 0.63
CA LEU A 49 -12.81 1.61 1.85
C LEU A 49 -13.07 3.09 1.54
N ILE A 50 -12.38 3.67 0.56
CA ILE A 50 -12.66 5.04 0.09
C ILE A 50 -14.08 5.15 -0.45
N PHE A 51 -14.52 4.20 -1.27
CA PHE A 51 -15.89 4.18 -1.80
C PHE A 51 -16.93 4.06 -0.69
N VAL A 52 -16.69 3.19 0.30
CA VAL A 52 -17.60 3.02 1.44
C VAL A 52 -17.68 4.33 2.25
N TYR A 53 -16.55 4.95 2.57
CA TYR A 53 -16.50 6.22 3.29
C TYR A 53 -17.23 7.34 2.55
N LEU A 54 -17.05 7.45 1.23
CA LEU A 54 -17.73 8.46 0.42
C LEU A 54 -19.22 8.18 0.20
N SER A 55 -19.67 6.93 0.31
CA SER A 55 -21.08 6.56 0.12
C SER A 55 -21.95 6.86 1.33
N ASP A 56 -21.33 6.93 2.51
CA ASP A 56 -22.02 7.17 3.79
C ASP A 56 -21.16 8.09 4.66
N ILE A 57 -21.02 9.35 4.21
CA ILE A 57 -20.28 10.37 4.94
C ILE A 57 -21.05 10.67 6.24
N PRO A 58 -20.44 10.50 7.43
CA PRO A 58 -21.13 10.72 8.69
C PRO A 58 -21.75 12.11 8.80
N GLU A 59 -23.01 12.16 9.26
CA GLU A 59 -23.72 13.42 9.48
C GLU A 59 -22.94 14.30 10.47
N GLY A 60 -22.62 15.53 10.06
CA GLY A 60 -21.86 16.49 10.88
C GLY A 60 -20.35 16.50 10.62
N GLU A 61 -19.82 15.71 9.69
CA GLU A 61 -18.43 15.87 9.26
C GLU A 61 -18.22 17.16 8.45
N ASN A 62 -17.19 17.91 8.84
CA ASN A 62 -16.77 19.10 8.11
C ASN A 62 -16.02 18.70 6.84
N GLY A 63 -16.12 19.53 5.79
CA GLY A 63 -15.42 19.29 4.52
C GLY A 63 -13.90 19.11 4.66
N SER A 64 -13.28 19.70 5.69
CA SER A 64 -11.85 19.48 5.99
C SER A 64 -11.55 18.04 6.42
N VAL A 65 -12.40 17.44 7.23
CA VAL A 65 -12.24 16.05 7.71
C VAL A 65 -12.32 15.08 6.54
N ILE A 66 -13.24 15.32 5.61
CA ILE A 66 -13.38 14.52 4.38
C ILE A 66 -12.10 14.59 3.55
N VAL A 67 -11.55 15.78 3.36
CA VAL A 67 -10.29 15.96 2.63
C VAL A 67 -9.15 15.23 3.34
N ASP A 68 -9.03 15.38 4.66
CA ASP A 68 -8.00 14.71 5.45
C ASP A 68 -8.10 13.18 5.36
N MET A 69 -9.32 12.62 5.42
CA MET A 69 -9.56 11.18 5.24
C MET A 69 -9.17 10.70 3.84
N LEU A 70 -9.44 11.49 2.80
CA LEU A 70 -9.05 11.17 1.43
C LEU A 70 -7.52 11.16 1.24
N PHE A 71 -6.73 11.88 2.03
CA PHE A 71 -5.27 11.76 2.04
C PHE A 71 -4.77 10.65 2.97
N PHE A 72 -5.42 10.49 4.12
CA PHE A 72 -5.04 9.51 5.13
C PHE A 72 -5.24 8.07 4.65
N ILE A 73 -6.35 7.77 3.98
CA ILE A 73 -6.67 6.41 3.53
C ILE A 73 -5.61 5.86 2.54
N PRO A 74 -5.23 6.57 1.45
CA PRO A 74 -4.13 6.13 0.59
C PRO A 74 -2.80 6.00 1.34
N PHE A 75 -2.50 6.92 2.26
CA PHE A 75 -1.28 6.84 3.04
C PHE A 75 -1.25 5.59 3.94
N ALA A 76 -2.35 5.28 4.62
CA ALA A 76 -2.50 4.08 5.42
C ALA A 76 -2.41 2.80 4.56
N CYS A 77 -2.95 2.82 3.34
CA CYS A 77 -2.74 1.76 2.36
C CYS A 77 -1.25 1.52 2.13
N PHE A 78 -0.50 2.55 1.75
CA PHE A 78 0.93 2.45 1.51
C PHE A 78 1.70 1.89 2.73
N LEU A 79 1.40 2.37 3.94
CA LEU A 79 2.01 1.86 5.16
C LEU A 79 1.70 0.38 5.41
N SER A 80 0.45 -0.05 5.20
CA SER A 80 0.05 -1.45 5.36
C SER A 80 0.79 -2.37 4.38
N GLN A 81 1.00 -1.89 3.15
CA GLN A 81 1.75 -2.59 2.11
C GLN A 81 3.24 -2.73 2.44
N ILE A 82 3.85 -1.67 2.97
CA ILE A 82 5.23 -1.74 3.51
C ILE A 82 5.30 -2.76 4.65
N GLY A 83 4.36 -2.71 5.59
CA GLY A 83 4.32 -3.65 6.72
C GLY A 83 4.28 -5.10 6.25
N LEU A 84 3.41 -5.42 5.30
CA LEU A 84 3.34 -6.75 4.69
C LEU A 84 4.66 -7.14 4.01
N PHE A 85 5.26 -6.23 3.26
CA PHE A 85 6.54 -6.48 2.60
C PHE A 85 7.65 -6.83 3.61
N CYS A 86 7.74 -6.08 4.70
CA CYS A 86 8.68 -6.34 5.78
C CYS A 86 8.46 -7.73 6.41
N ILE A 87 7.21 -8.11 6.67
CA ILE A 87 6.86 -9.44 7.22
C ILE A 87 7.27 -10.54 6.23
N HIS A 88 6.92 -10.39 4.96
CA HIS A 88 7.30 -11.36 3.92
C HIS A 88 8.81 -11.52 3.81
N TRP A 89 9.57 -10.42 3.88
CA TRP A 89 11.02 -10.44 3.83
C TRP A 89 11.64 -11.11 5.06
N LEU A 90 11.15 -10.81 6.27
CA LEU A 90 11.60 -11.46 7.50
C LEU A 90 11.34 -12.97 7.45
N PHE A 91 10.14 -13.38 7.02
CA PHE A 91 9.79 -14.79 6.89
C PHE A 91 10.71 -15.52 5.91
N ALA A 92 10.96 -14.93 4.74
CA ALA A 92 11.88 -15.51 3.75
C ALA A 92 13.31 -15.68 4.32
N LYS A 93 13.80 -14.71 5.10
CA LYS A 93 15.10 -14.82 5.78
C LYS A 93 15.12 -15.95 6.82
N VAL A 94 14.09 -16.05 7.66
CA VAL A 94 14.00 -17.10 8.67
C VAL A 94 13.97 -18.48 8.01
N VAL A 95 13.15 -18.66 6.97
CA VAL A 95 13.08 -19.93 6.23
C VAL A 95 14.42 -20.31 5.63
N ASN A 96 15.13 -19.37 5.00
CA ASN A 96 16.44 -19.64 4.42
C ASN A 96 17.48 -20.00 5.49
N TYR A 97 17.47 -19.33 6.64
CA TYR A 97 18.36 -19.62 7.76
C TYR A 97 18.23 -21.07 8.26
N PHE A 98 17.01 -21.62 8.28
CA PHE A 98 16.78 -23.01 8.69
C PHE A 98 17.02 -24.03 7.56
N ARG A 99 17.11 -23.58 6.31
CA ARG A 99 17.25 -24.46 5.14
C ARG A 99 18.71 -24.74 4.79
N GLU A 100 19.63 -23.85 5.16
CA GLU A 100 21.06 -24.08 4.97
C GLU A 100 21.54 -25.16 5.96
N PRO A 101 22.08 -26.31 5.49
CA PRO A 101 22.72 -27.24 6.38
C PRO A 101 23.92 -26.52 7.01
N LYS A 102 23.95 -26.45 8.34
CA LYS A 102 25.19 -26.07 9.04
C LYS A 102 26.21 -27.15 8.67
N GLU A 103 27.16 -26.82 7.80
CA GLU A 103 28.39 -27.60 7.71
C GLU A 103 29.04 -27.51 9.10
N ILE A 104 28.82 -28.56 9.90
CA ILE A 104 29.53 -28.79 11.13
C ILE A 104 30.96 -29.07 10.68
N GLY A 105 31.84 -28.08 10.86
CA GLY A 105 33.25 -28.19 10.51
C GLY A 105 33.83 -29.48 11.06
N THR A 106 34.29 -30.33 10.15
CA THR A 106 35.26 -31.40 10.38
C THR A 106 36.66 -30.86 10.27
#